data_AF-A0A7K7LZZ4-F1
#
_entry.id   AF-A0A7K7LZZ4-F1
#
_cell.length_a   1.000
_cell.length_b   1.000
_cell.length_c   1.000
_cell.angle_alpha   90.00
_cell.angle_beta   90.00
_cell.angle_gamma   90.00
#
_symmetry.space_group_name_H-M   'P 1'
#
loop_
_entity.id
_entity.type
_entity.pdbx_description
1 polymer ?
#
loop_
_entity_poly.entity_id
_entity_poly.type
_entity_poly.pdbx_seq_one_letter_code
_entity_poly.pdbx_strand_id
1 'polypeptide(L)'
;RGNGMIGNIYSMGLALQALETSSEFYAPRKWDRAQAFSVVYAHDYQQPMAIAQVLPALVGKSYLNAGGLCQVPTLPLSPPTAPTTVQFSITNTLKNYFHYSTSVCVPGNSTLLDVMKVARNEKPDIFCFKTKWTSWGPYVTSIHGLAANETEGTYWQFFSCWSPLQEG
;
A
#
# COMPACT_ATOMS: atom_id res chain seq x y z
N ARG A 1 10.95 11.41 20.99
CA ARG A 1 10.16 10.17 21.22
C ARG A 1 9.36 9.92 19.95
N GLY A 2 9.39 8.70 19.40
CA GLY A 2 8.59 8.35 18.21
C GLY A 2 7.10 8.26 18.56
N ASN A 3 6.25 8.27 17.54
CA ASN A 3 4.80 8.12 17.65
C ASN A 3 4.33 6.66 17.89
N GLY A 4 5.25 5.74 18.20
CA GLY A 4 4.95 4.32 18.38
C GLY A 4 4.95 3.49 17.09
N MET A 5 5.13 4.10 15.91
CA MET A 5 5.20 3.37 14.64
C MET A 5 6.55 2.69 14.40
N ILE A 6 6.49 1.47 13.85
CA ILE A 6 7.63 0.69 13.38
C ILE A 6 7.37 0.37 11.90
N GLY A 7 8.12 1.04 11.02
CA GLY A 7 7.84 1.04 9.59
C GLY A 7 6.69 1.99 9.25
N ASN A 8 5.58 1.46 8.73
CA ASN A 8 4.36 2.20 8.40
C ASN A 8 3.10 1.50 8.96
N ILE A 9 1.92 2.08 8.74
CA ILE A 9 0.66 1.56 9.29
C ILE A 9 0.32 0.14 8.82
N TYR A 10 0.79 -0.26 7.64
CA TYR A 10 0.61 -1.57 7.04
C TYR A 10 1.59 -2.62 7.54
N SER A 11 2.77 -2.22 8.06
CA SER A 11 3.72 -3.13 8.71
C SER A 11 3.47 -3.32 10.21
N MET A 12 2.72 -2.40 10.85
CA MET A 12 2.54 -2.38 12.30
C MET A 12 1.90 -3.65 12.85
N GLY A 13 0.92 -4.24 12.16
CA GLY A 13 0.27 -5.49 12.58
C GLY A 13 1.25 -6.65 12.74
N LEU A 14 2.21 -6.77 11.82
CA LEU A 14 3.26 -7.78 11.87
C LEU A 14 4.33 -7.43 12.91
N ALA A 15 4.69 -6.15 13.03
CA ALA A 15 5.65 -5.68 14.02
C ALA A 15 5.18 -5.94 15.46
N LEU A 16 3.88 -5.72 15.74
CA LEU A 16 3.26 -6.04 17.02
C LEU A 16 3.40 -7.54 17.35
N GLN A 17 3.04 -8.42 16.42
CA GLN A 17 3.15 -9.87 16.61
C GLN A 17 4.60 -10.31 16.85
N ALA A 18 5.54 -9.78 16.08
CA ALA A 18 6.96 -10.11 16.22
C ALA A 18 7.51 -9.68 17.58
N LEU A 19 7.23 -8.46 18.03
CA LEU A 19 7.73 -7.95 19.31
C LEU A 19 7.06 -8.63 20.51
N GLU A 20 5.78 -8.98 20.42
CA GLU A 20 5.10 -9.74 21.48
C GLU A 20 5.69 -11.14 21.69
N THR A 21 6.23 -11.73 20.64
CA THR A 21 6.80 -13.09 20.66
C THR A 21 8.32 -13.13 20.91
N SER A 22 8.99 -11.97 20.94
CA SER A 22 10.46 -11.85 21.03
C SER A 22 10.93 -10.98 22.21
N SER A 23 10.15 -10.94 23.30
CA SER A 23 10.39 -10.08 24.46
C SER A 23 11.78 -10.22 25.10
N GLU A 24 12.40 -11.37 24.96
CA GLU A 24 13.75 -11.67 25.46
C GLU A 24 14.88 -10.94 24.71
N PHE A 25 14.65 -10.50 23.47
CA PHE A 25 15.72 -10.01 22.58
C PHE A 25 15.88 -8.49 22.53
N TYR A 26 14.94 -7.71 23.07
CA TYR A 26 15.03 -6.23 23.03
C TYR A 26 15.29 -5.59 24.40
N ALA A 27 15.46 -6.37 25.46
CA ALA A 27 15.98 -5.86 26.73
C ALA A 27 17.39 -5.28 26.53
N PRO A 28 17.76 -4.12 27.14
CA PRO A 28 17.01 -3.35 28.13
C PRO A 28 16.07 -2.27 27.55
N ARG A 29 15.93 -2.21 26.22
CA ARG A 29 15.14 -1.17 25.55
C ARG A 29 13.65 -1.43 25.76
N LYS A 30 12.98 -0.58 26.53
CA LYS A 30 11.54 -0.69 26.74
C LYS A 30 10.78 -0.25 25.49
N TRP A 31 9.96 -1.13 24.95
CA TRP A 31 9.01 -0.82 23.89
C TRP A 31 7.63 -0.52 24.50
N ASP A 32 7.03 0.59 24.10
CA ASP A 32 5.69 0.99 24.55
C ASP A 32 4.63 0.33 23.67
N ARG A 33 4.20 -0.87 24.09
CA ARG A 33 3.17 -1.65 23.41
C ARG A 33 1.84 -0.89 23.32
N ALA A 34 1.45 -0.16 24.37
CA ALA A 34 0.19 0.55 24.40
C ALA A 34 0.17 1.68 23.38
N GLN A 35 1.28 2.43 23.27
CA GLN A 35 1.45 3.45 22.24
C GLN A 35 1.36 2.83 20.83
N ALA A 36 2.10 1.74 20.58
CA ALA A 36 2.08 1.05 19.28
C ALA A 36 0.70 0.51 18.91
N PHE A 37 -0.02 -0.09 19.87
CA PHE A 37 -1.37 -0.59 19.68
C PHE A 37 -2.36 0.52 19.35
N SER A 38 -2.26 1.68 20.03
CA SER A 38 -3.17 2.80 19.81
C SER A 38 -3.14 3.35 18.38
N VAL A 39 -1.96 3.36 17.74
CA VAL A 39 -1.80 3.82 16.36
C VAL A 39 -2.57 2.92 15.40
N VAL A 40 -2.51 1.62 15.64
CA VAL A 40 -3.13 0.59 14.80
C VAL A 40 -4.64 0.56 15.00
N TYR A 41 -5.08 0.60 16.27
CA TYR A 41 -6.50 0.59 16.61
C TYR A 41 -7.26 1.80 16.05
N ALA A 42 -6.61 2.95 15.96
CA ALA A 42 -7.22 4.19 15.48
C ALA A 42 -7.30 4.31 13.95
N HIS A 43 -6.65 3.42 13.19
CA HIS A 43 -6.62 3.52 11.74
C HIS A 43 -7.79 2.76 11.10
N ASP A 44 -8.39 3.37 10.08
CA ASP A 44 -9.49 2.76 9.33
C ASP A 44 -8.95 1.96 8.14
N TYR A 45 -8.88 0.64 8.32
CA TYR A 45 -8.38 -0.28 7.30
C TYR A 45 -9.48 -0.66 6.31
N GLN A 46 -9.37 -0.19 5.07
CA GLN A 46 -10.31 -0.53 4.00
C GLN A 46 -9.83 -1.73 3.16
N GLN A 47 -8.52 -2.01 3.15
CA GLN A 47 -7.92 -3.09 2.36
C GLN A 47 -7.98 -4.45 3.09
N PRO A 48 -8.63 -5.50 2.54
CA PRO A 48 -8.80 -6.79 3.21
C PRO A 48 -7.48 -7.44 3.65
N MET A 49 -6.42 -7.29 2.85
CA MET A 49 -5.11 -7.83 3.21
C MET A 49 -4.47 -7.05 4.36
N ALA A 50 -4.62 -5.73 4.41
CA ALA A 50 -4.17 -4.93 5.54
C ALA A 50 -4.90 -5.35 6.83
N ILE A 51 -6.22 -5.57 6.75
CA ILE A 51 -7.03 -6.12 7.85
C ILE A 51 -6.48 -7.48 8.28
N ALA A 52 -6.24 -8.40 7.35
CA ALA A 52 -5.76 -9.74 7.68
C ALA A 52 -4.36 -9.75 8.34
N GLN A 53 -3.50 -8.78 8.02
CA GLN A 53 -2.18 -8.65 8.67
C GLN A 53 -2.23 -8.03 10.07
N VAL A 54 -3.23 -7.18 10.32
CA VAL A 54 -3.36 -6.45 11.59
C VAL A 54 -4.27 -7.14 12.60
N LEU A 55 -5.29 -7.85 12.12
CA LEU A 55 -6.31 -8.47 12.94
C LEU A 55 -5.73 -9.40 14.02
N PRO A 56 -4.73 -10.27 13.76
CA PRO A 56 -4.16 -11.11 14.81
C PRO A 56 -3.63 -10.27 15.99
N ALA A 57 -2.88 -9.20 15.73
CA ALA A 57 -2.36 -8.33 16.78
C ALA A 57 -3.49 -7.63 17.55
N LEU A 58 -4.56 -7.18 16.87
CA LEU A 58 -5.72 -6.54 17.50
C LEU A 58 -6.46 -7.47 18.45
N VAL A 59 -6.49 -8.78 18.16
CA VAL A 59 -7.10 -9.79 19.04
C VAL A 59 -6.10 -10.44 20.01
N GLY A 60 -4.89 -9.89 20.13
CA GLY A 60 -3.84 -10.40 21.02
C GLY A 60 -3.33 -11.79 20.62
N LYS A 61 -3.30 -12.08 19.33
CA LYS A 61 -2.82 -13.32 18.73
C LYS A 61 -1.62 -13.06 17.82
N SER A 62 -0.81 -14.09 17.61
CA SER A 62 0.19 -14.12 16.56
C SER A 62 -0.08 -15.28 15.61
N TYR A 63 0.57 -15.30 14.45
CA TYR A 63 0.53 -16.48 13.57
C TYR A 63 1.00 -17.79 14.24
N LEU A 64 1.76 -17.71 15.35
CA LEU A 64 2.13 -18.89 16.15
C LEU A 64 0.93 -19.50 16.89
N ASN A 65 -0.19 -18.78 16.97
CA ASN A 65 -1.43 -19.22 17.60
C ASN A 65 -2.48 -19.67 16.57
N ALA A 66 -2.08 -19.93 15.32
CA ALA A 66 -3.00 -20.29 14.24
C ALA A 66 -3.60 -21.70 14.45
N GLY A 67 -4.69 -21.76 15.20
CA GLY A 67 -5.58 -22.92 15.33
C GLY A 67 -7.01 -22.46 15.59
N GLY A 68 -7.91 -22.68 14.62
CA GLY A 68 -9.36 -22.43 14.70
C GLY A 68 -9.82 -21.05 14.17
N LEU A 69 -10.76 -21.06 13.20
CA LEU A 69 -11.30 -19.88 12.48
C LEU A 69 -12.69 -19.45 13.00
N CYS A 70 -13.03 -18.16 12.85
CA CYS A 70 -14.42 -17.68 12.72
C CYS A 70 -14.53 -16.35 11.93
N GLN A 71 -15.75 -16.09 11.42
CA GLN A 71 -16.15 -15.28 10.26
C GLN A 71 -16.17 -13.74 10.46
N VAL A 72 -16.21 -12.98 9.35
CA VAL A 72 -16.14 -11.49 9.31
C VAL A 72 -17.37 -10.88 8.63
N PRO A 73 -17.96 -9.78 9.13
CA PRO A 73 -19.05 -9.05 8.45
C PRO A 73 -18.54 -7.92 7.53
N THR A 74 -19.39 -7.47 6.60
CA THR A 74 -19.10 -6.43 5.59
C THR A 74 -19.84 -5.12 5.89
N LEU A 75 -19.22 -3.96 5.60
CA LEU A 75 -19.78 -2.61 5.79
C LEU A 75 -19.96 -1.87 4.43
N PRO A 76 -20.84 -0.84 4.36
CA PRO A 76 -21.23 -0.19 3.11
C PRO A 76 -20.34 1.01 2.70
N LEU A 77 -20.41 1.36 1.41
CA LEU A 77 -19.58 2.38 0.72
C LEU A 77 -20.10 3.83 0.88
N SER A 78 -19.16 4.78 0.92
CA SER A 78 -19.35 6.23 1.06
C SER A 78 -19.76 6.96 -0.25
N PRO A 79 -20.36 8.18 -0.17
CA PRO A 79 -20.90 8.92 -1.32
C PRO A 79 -19.84 9.61 -2.21
N PRO A 80 -20.19 10.00 -3.45
CA PRO A 80 -19.27 10.58 -4.44
C PRO A 80 -18.92 12.05 -4.19
N THR A 81 -17.66 12.40 -4.48
CA THR A 81 -17.05 13.74 -4.32
C THR A 81 -16.85 14.42 -5.69
N ALA A 82 -16.67 15.75 -5.71
CA ALA A 82 -16.39 16.54 -6.91
C ALA A 82 -15.15 16.05 -7.69
N PRO A 83 -15.12 16.22 -9.03
CA PRO A 83 -13.99 15.83 -9.87
C PRO A 83 -12.71 16.60 -9.51
N THR A 84 -11.56 15.92 -9.62
CA THR A 84 -10.24 16.44 -9.27
C THR A 84 -9.28 16.26 -10.44
N THR A 85 -8.46 17.28 -10.71
CA THR A 85 -7.39 17.22 -11.71
C THR A 85 -6.06 16.94 -11.03
N VAL A 86 -5.33 15.94 -11.53
CA VAL A 86 -4.03 15.53 -11.02
C VAL A 86 -2.96 15.61 -12.12
N GLN A 87 -1.72 15.92 -11.74
CA GLN A 87 -0.58 15.79 -12.63
C GLN A 87 -0.02 14.37 -12.50
N PHE A 88 0.01 13.65 -13.61
CA PHE A 88 0.50 12.28 -13.67
C PHE A 88 1.74 12.21 -14.56
N SER A 89 2.85 11.69 -14.02
CA SER A 89 4.10 11.54 -14.75
C SER A 89 4.68 10.14 -14.61
N ILE A 90 5.38 9.70 -15.65
CA ILE A 90 6.13 8.44 -15.70
C ILE A 90 7.58 8.76 -16.03
N THR A 91 8.50 8.17 -15.29
CA THR A 91 9.94 8.41 -15.46
C THR A 91 10.69 7.10 -15.35
N ASN A 92 11.64 6.90 -16.25
CA ASN A 92 12.64 5.84 -16.16
C ASN A 92 14.03 6.46 -16.20
N THR A 93 14.82 6.22 -15.16
CA THR A 93 16.19 6.71 -15.03
C THR A 93 17.24 5.59 -15.09
N LEU A 94 16.83 4.33 -15.15
CA LEU A 94 17.74 3.17 -15.04
C LEU A 94 18.43 2.85 -16.37
N LYS A 95 17.66 2.66 -17.45
CA LYS A 95 18.15 2.34 -18.81
C LYS A 95 17.24 2.98 -19.84
N ASN A 96 17.78 3.65 -20.86
CA ASN A 96 17.00 4.36 -21.88
C ASN A 96 16.04 5.38 -21.25
N TYR A 97 16.59 6.52 -20.83
CA TYR A 97 15.86 7.56 -20.13
C TYR A 97 14.60 7.99 -20.88
N PHE A 98 13.48 8.06 -20.17
CA PHE A 98 12.28 8.72 -20.65
C PHE A 98 11.54 9.41 -19.50
N HIS A 99 10.85 10.49 -19.84
CA HIS A 99 9.99 11.22 -18.93
C HIS A 99 8.79 11.77 -19.69
N TYR A 100 7.59 11.42 -19.25
CA TYR A 100 6.34 11.90 -19.82
C TYR A 100 5.40 12.37 -18.72
N SER A 101 4.64 13.43 -18.99
CA SER A 101 3.69 14.02 -18.04
C SER A 101 2.39 14.41 -18.74
N THR A 102 1.27 14.30 -18.03
CA THR A 102 -0.05 14.72 -18.50
C THR A 102 -0.94 15.14 -17.32
N SER A 103 -1.89 16.02 -17.60
CA SER A 103 -2.92 16.40 -16.63
C SER A 103 -4.14 15.52 -16.84
N VAL A 104 -4.62 14.88 -15.78
CA VAL A 104 -5.74 13.93 -15.84
C VAL A 104 -6.87 14.43 -14.95
N CYS A 105 -8.07 14.52 -15.49
CA CYS A 105 -9.28 14.83 -14.73
C CYS A 105 -10.02 13.54 -14.38
N VAL A 106 -10.25 13.27 -13.09
CA VAL A 106 -10.97 12.08 -12.61
C VAL A 106 -12.10 12.45 -11.66
N PRO A 107 -13.17 11.64 -11.55
CA PRO A 107 -14.18 11.80 -10.50
C PRO A 107 -13.56 11.80 -9.10
N GLY A 108 -14.21 12.43 -8.12
CA GLY A 108 -13.76 12.38 -6.74
C GLY A 108 -13.73 10.94 -6.19
N ASN A 109 -12.79 10.66 -5.29
CA ASN A 109 -12.48 9.32 -4.74
C ASN A 109 -11.98 8.30 -5.79
N SER A 110 -11.54 8.75 -6.98
CA SER A 110 -10.89 7.88 -7.96
C SER A 110 -9.51 7.43 -7.47
N THR A 111 -9.14 6.20 -7.79
CA THR A 111 -7.84 5.63 -7.40
C THR A 111 -6.74 6.04 -8.37
N LEU A 112 -5.47 5.84 -7.98
CA LEU A 112 -4.33 6.03 -8.89
C LEU A 112 -4.47 5.15 -10.14
N LEU A 113 -4.98 3.93 -9.99
CA LEU A 113 -5.25 3.04 -11.12
C LEU A 113 -6.25 3.66 -12.11
N ASP A 114 -7.25 4.41 -11.63
CA ASP A 114 -8.20 5.09 -12.51
C ASP A 114 -7.56 6.26 -13.26
N VAL A 115 -6.68 7.01 -12.60
CA VAL A 115 -5.84 8.04 -13.23
C VAL A 115 -4.99 7.42 -14.36
N MET A 116 -4.34 6.28 -14.11
CA MET A 116 -3.55 5.56 -15.12
C MET A 116 -4.41 5.10 -16.31
N LYS A 117 -5.64 4.61 -16.06
CA LYS A 117 -6.57 4.21 -17.12
C LYS A 117 -6.97 5.40 -18.00
N VAL A 118 -7.26 6.56 -17.41
CA VAL A 118 -7.60 7.77 -18.18
C VAL A 118 -6.40 8.24 -18.99
N ALA A 119 -5.21 8.34 -18.39
CA ALA A 119 -3.98 8.72 -19.10
C ALA A 119 -3.68 7.79 -20.28
N ARG A 120 -3.86 6.48 -20.09
CA ARG A 120 -3.72 5.47 -21.17
C ARG A 120 -4.73 5.68 -22.28
N ASN A 121 -5.99 5.97 -21.96
CA ASN A 121 -7.02 6.17 -22.97
C ASN A 121 -6.75 7.43 -23.81
N GLU A 122 -6.16 8.47 -23.21
CA GLU A 122 -5.77 9.70 -23.93
C GLU A 122 -4.53 9.51 -24.81
N LYS A 123 -3.48 8.86 -24.29
CA LYS A 123 -2.23 8.63 -25.02
C LYS A 123 -1.76 7.18 -24.84
N PRO A 124 -2.36 6.21 -25.57
CA PRO A 124 -2.11 4.79 -25.37
C PRO A 124 -0.66 4.40 -25.64
N ASP A 125 0.00 5.05 -26.61
CA ASP A 125 1.39 4.74 -26.96
C ASP A 125 2.38 5.13 -25.83
N ILE A 126 2.02 6.14 -25.03
CA ILE A 126 2.88 6.68 -23.96
C ILE A 126 2.53 6.03 -22.62
N PHE A 127 1.26 6.06 -22.22
CA PHE A 127 0.81 5.63 -20.90
C PHE A 127 0.22 4.22 -20.89
N CYS A 128 0.58 3.36 -21.86
CA CYS A 128 0.25 1.94 -21.77
C CYS A 128 0.88 1.31 -20.53
N PHE A 129 0.13 0.44 -19.88
CA PHE A 129 0.59 -0.30 -18.71
C PHE A 129 -0.05 -1.69 -18.64
N LYS A 130 0.59 -2.59 -17.91
CA LYS A 130 0.08 -3.95 -17.63
C LYS A 130 -0.01 -4.16 -16.13
N THR A 131 -0.97 -4.97 -15.70
CA THR A 131 -1.17 -5.35 -14.30
C THR A 131 -1.25 -6.86 -14.12
N LYS A 132 -0.90 -7.33 -12.93
CA LYS A 132 -1.20 -8.69 -12.44
C LYS A 132 -2.02 -8.59 -11.16
N TRP A 133 -2.93 -9.53 -10.95
CA TRP A 133 -3.70 -9.59 -9.70
C TRP A 133 -2.87 -10.22 -8.58
N THR A 134 -2.96 -9.67 -7.37
CA THR A 134 -2.30 -10.18 -6.16
C THR A 134 -3.27 -10.13 -4.98
N SER A 135 -2.90 -10.72 -3.84
CA SER A 135 -3.69 -10.61 -2.60
C SER A 135 -3.84 -9.18 -2.08
N TRP A 136 -2.95 -8.26 -2.52
CA TRP A 136 -3.01 -6.83 -2.23
C TRP A 136 -3.75 -6.02 -3.30
N GLY A 137 -4.32 -6.69 -4.31
CA GLY A 137 -4.99 -6.06 -5.44
C GLY A 137 -4.10 -5.96 -6.69
N PRO A 138 -4.41 -5.03 -7.60
CA PRO A 138 -3.73 -4.90 -8.89
C PRO A 138 -2.30 -4.38 -8.73
N TYR A 139 -1.32 -5.18 -9.16
CA TYR A 139 0.09 -4.81 -9.17
C TYR A 139 0.55 -4.44 -10.58
N VAL A 140 1.12 -3.25 -10.74
CA VAL A 140 1.61 -2.76 -12.05
C VAL A 140 2.93 -3.44 -12.40
N THR A 141 2.93 -4.20 -13.50
CA THR A 141 4.10 -4.97 -13.95
C THR A 141 4.88 -4.28 -15.06
N SER A 142 4.25 -3.37 -15.81
CA SER A 142 4.89 -2.68 -16.92
C SER A 142 4.26 -1.32 -17.18
N ILE A 143 5.06 -0.34 -17.55
CA ILE A 143 4.65 0.99 -18.02
C ILE A 143 5.47 1.32 -19.28
N HIS A 144 4.81 1.89 -20.30
CA HIS A 144 5.42 2.28 -21.57
C HIS A 144 6.25 1.13 -22.21
N GLY A 145 5.69 -0.08 -22.19
CA GLY A 145 6.33 -1.28 -22.72
C GLY A 145 7.52 -1.82 -21.92
N LEU A 146 8.01 -1.11 -20.89
CA LEU A 146 9.09 -1.56 -20.03
C LEU A 146 8.53 -2.33 -18.84
N ALA A 147 8.94 -3.58 -18.67
CA ALA A 147 8.49 -4.46 -17.60
C ALA A 147 9.46 -4.46 -16.40
N ALA A 148 8.90 -4.62 -15.21
CA ALA A 148 9.64 -4.97 -14.01
C ALA A 148 10.34 -6.33 -14.18
N ASN A 149 11.50 -6.50 -13.56
CA ASN A 149 12.28 -7.73 -13.64
C ASN A 149 12.71 -8.18 -12.24
N GLU A 150 12.15 -9.31 -11.80
CA GLU A 150 12.40 -9.88 -10.47
C GLU A 150 13.86 -10.34 -10.29
N THR A 151 14.50 -10.86 -11.34
CA THR A 151 15.91 -11.27 -11.33
C THR A 151 16.86 -10.08 -11.22
N GLU A 152 16.53 -8.95 -11.86
CA GLU A 152 17.30 -7.71 -11.79
C GLU A 152 16.90 -6.82 -10.60
N GLY A 153 15.87 -7.21 -9.83
CA GLY A 153 15.35 -6.41 -8.71
C GLY A 153 14.72 -5.08 -9.13
N THR A 154 14.23 -4.96 -10.36
CA THR A 154 13.63 -3.72 -10.88
C THR A 154 12.10 -3.76 -10.80
N TYR A 155 11.49 -2.65 -10.38
CA TYR A 155 10.03 -2.54 -10.22
C TYR A 155 9.56 -1.10 -10.47
N TRP A 156 8.25 -0.93 -10.63
CA TRP A 156 7.61 0.38 -10.75
C TRP A 156 7.23 0.92 -9.38
N GLN A 157 7.83 2.05 -9.00
CA GLN A 157 7.56 2.72 -7.73
C GLN A 157 6.67 3.95 -7.96
N PHE A 158 5.65 4.11 -7.13
CA PHE A 158 4.71 5.22 -7.21
C PHE A 158 4.95 6.24 -6.11
N PHE A 159 4.81 7.52 -6.47
CA PHE A 159 5.05 8.64 -5.59
C PHE A 159 3.88 9.62 -5.65
N SER A 160 3.55 10.21 -4.51
CA SER A 160 2.84 11.50 -4.46
C SER A 160 3.89 12.58 -4.26
N CYS A 161 4.14 13.37 -5.31
CA CYS A 161 5.24 14.31 -5.39
C CYS A 161 6.60 13.63 -5.13
N TRP A 162 7.13 13.75 -3.90
CA TRP A 162 8.44 13.22 -3.49
C TRP A 162 8.33 12.04 -2.52
N SER A 163 7.12 11.72 -2.06
CA SER A 163 6.88 10.69 -1.05
C SER A 163 6.38 9.41 -1.69
N PRO A 164 7.02 8.25 -1.43
CA PRO A 164 6.55 6.99 -1.96
C PRO A 164 5.16 6.67 -1.38
N LEU A 165 4.27 6.18 -2.24
CA LEU A 165 2.95 5.74 -1.80
C LEU A 165 3.07 4.49 -0.92
N GLN A 166 2.19 4.40 0.06
CA GLN A 166 2.10 3.25 0.96
C GLN A 166 0.99 2.28 0.54
N GLU A 167 0.20 2.65 -0.46
CA GLU A 167 -0.93 1.91 -1.03
C GLU A 167 -0.75 1.78 -2.55
N GLY A 168 -1.40 0.76 -3.12
CA GLY A 168 -1.43 0.48 -4.56
C GLY A 168 -2.63 1.09 -5.27
#